data_AF-A0A7S1AN27-F1
#
_entry.id   AF-A0A7S1AN27-F1
#
_cell.length_a   1.000
_cell.length_b   1.000
_cell.length_c   1.000
_cell.angle_alpha   90.00
_cell.angle_beta   90.00
_cell.angle_gamma   90.00
#
_symmetry.space_group_name_H-M   'P 1'
#
loop_
_entity.id
_entity.type
_entity.pdbx_description
1 polymer ?
#
loop_
_entity_poly.entity_id
_entity_poly.type
_entity_poly.pdbx_seq_one_letter_code
_entity_poly.pdbx_strand_id
1 'polypeptide(L)'
;QVGSVHSVGQVGRLVHNRPFPNVERRTILPQMFMLCLVEHDLRLRCASVRSYLGRVAIALCGVPWEPVSQDRQWRREHKNKDSSSASSDTTEDTATPTSQSPRSQHSLGPQPVVSWQPRQAFSSWWNLDSSKLSSLPVHRAAFEVREYAAAWAAASRDPFWQRKSKKVVLAVVVCRGQDGLLVYRGMNTEVSLPSGSLCAERAAIATAASHFQRAADIVAIGVLDPENEINPLWPCEVCQSWLSKLKQQAQISIVALSSATSDRFLVRVNGELQASSF
;
A
#
# COMPACT_ATOMS: atom_id res chain seq x y z
N GLN A 1 7.09 34.45 -62.02
CA GLN A 1 6.37 33.27 -61.50
C GLN A 1 7.28 32.57 -60.51
N VAL A 2 6.88 32.53 -59.25
CA VAL A 2 7.65 32.01 -58.12
C VAL A 2 7.29 30.53 -57.96
N GLY A 3 8.30 29.65 -58.04
CA GLY A 3 8.16 28.20 -57.83
C GLY A 3 8.88 27.79 -56.55
N SER A 4 8.09 27.39 -55.55
CA SER A 4 8.47 27.06 -54.18
C SER A 4 9.21 25.73 -54.06
N VAL A 5 10.24 25.69 -53.20
CA VAL A 5 10.98 24.50 -52.77
C VAL A 5 10.46 24.12 -51.38
N HIS A 6 9.86 22.94 -51.23
CA HIS A 6 9.60 22.32 -49.93
C HIS A 6 10.38 21.01 -49.81
N SER A 7 11.41 21.03 -48.97
CA SER A 7 12.11 19.85 -48.45
C SER A 7 11.45 19.46 -47.12
N VAL A 8 10.87 18.27 -47.06
CA VAL A 8 10.37 17.65 -45.82
C VAL A 8 11.45 16.69 -45.32
N GLY A 9 12.10 17.06 -44.22
CA GLY A 9 13.06 16.20 -43.51
C GLY A 9 12.32 15.21 -42.61
N GLN A 10 12.32 13.93 -42.99
CA GLN A 10 11.87 12.82 -42.15
C GLN A 10 13.03 12.36 -41.26
N VAL A 11 12.94 12.62 -39.95
CA VAL A 11 13.87 12.07 -38.95
C VAL A 11 13.31 10.72 -38.46
N GLY A 12 13.76 9.63 -39.08
CA GLY A 12 13.52 8.28 -38.59
C GLY A 12 14.42 7.96 -37.40
N ARG A 13 13.86 7.82 -36.19
CA ARG A 13 14.55 7.21 -35.05
C ARG A 13 14.58 5.70 -35.21
N LEU A 14 15.76 5.17 -35.51
CA LEU A 14 16.12 3.75 -35.42
C LEU A 14 16.05 3.28 -33.96
N VAL A 15 15.09 2.41 -33.64
CA VAL A 15 15.09 1.62 -32.41
C VAL A 15 15.96 0.39 -32.66
N HIS A 16 17.18 0.39 -32.11
CA HIS A 16 18.02 -0.80 -32.08
C HIS A 16 17.46 -1.81 -31.07
N ASN A 17 16.78 -2.84 -31.57
CA ASN A 17 16.58 -4.10 -30.85
C ASN A 17 17.94 -4.79 -30.67
N ARG A 18 18.43 -4.88 -29.43
CA ARG A 18 19.52 -5.81 -29.08
C ARG A 18 18.92 -7.20 -28.81
N PRO A 19 19.47 -8.28 -29.37
CA PRO A 19 19.07 -9.64 -29.01
C PRO A 19 19.55 -9.98 -27.60
N PHE A 20 18.68 -10.63 -26.82
CA PHE A 20 19.04 -11.24 -25.54
C PHE A 20 20.09 -12.35 -25.74
N PRO A 21 21.10 -12.47 -24.86
CA PRO A 21 21.99 -13.62 -24.90
C PRO A 21 21.24 -14.88 -24.45
N ASN A 22 21.44 -15.97 -25.20
CA ASN A 22 21.01 -17.31 -24.86
C ASN A 22 21.59 -17.71 -23.50
N VAL A 23 20.74 -17.80 -22.46
CA VAL A 23 21.11 -18.35 -21.17
C VAL A 23 20.84 -19.85 -21.19
N GLU A 24 21.91 -20.64 -21.23
CA GLU A 24 21.87 -22.09 -21.02
C GLU A 24 21.14 -22.43 -19.71
N ARG A 25 20.10 -23.27 -19.79
CA ARG A 25 19.43 -23.83 -18.61
C ARG A 25 20.39 -24.77 -17.87
N ARG A 26 21.04 -24.27 -16.83
CA ARG A 26 21.66 -25.12 -15.80
C ARG A 26 20.71 -25.31 -14.63
N THR A 27 20.46 -26.57 -14.32
CA THR A 27 19.72 -27.10 -13.17
C THR A 27 20.37 -26.69 -11.85
N ILE A 28 19.89 -25.60 -11.22
CA ILE A 28 20.30 -25.19 -9.85
C ILE A 28 19.09 -25.04 -8.91
N LEU A 29 17.86 -25.32 -9.37
CA LEU A 29 16.65 -25.03 -8.58
C LEU A 29 16.36 -25.92 -7.34
N PRO A 30 16.81 -27.18 -7.19
CA PRO A 30 16.41 -27.96 -6.01
C PRO A 30 17.17 -27.61 -4.72
N GLN A 31 18.41 -27.10 -4.82
CA GLN A 31 19.25 -26.90 -3.63
C GLN A 31 19.00 -25.57 -2.90
N MET A 32 18.65 -24.49 -3.61
CA MET A 32 18.36 -23.21 -2.96
C MET A 32 17.03 -23.20 -2.20
N PHE A 33 16.05 -24.02 -2.60
CA PHE A 33 14.73 -24.05 -1.95
C PHE A 33 14.79 -24.72 -0.57
N MET A 34 15.71 -25.66 -0.36
CA MET A 34 15.92 -26.32 0.93
C MET A 34 16.70 -25.45 1.92
N LEU A 35 17.67 -24.65 1.47
CA LEU A 35 18.47 -23.79 2.36
C LEU A 35 17.65 -22.63 2.96
N CYS A 36 16.70 -22.05 2.22
CA CYS A 36 15.84 -20.98 2.74
C CYS A 36 14.89 -21.41 3.87
N LEU A 37 14.56 -22.71 3.98
CA LEU A 37 13.65 -23.20 5.03
C LEU A 37 14.39 -23.62 6.30
N VAL A 38 15.71 -23.85 6.25
CA VAL A 38 16.50 -24.24 7.42
C VAL A 38 16.98 -23.00 8.20
N GLU A 39 17.26 -21.88 7.54
CA GLU A 39 17.78 -20.68 8.21
C GLU A 39 16.70 -19.74 8.77
N HIS A 40 15.46 -19.82 8.31
CA HIS A 40 14.35 -19.07 8.89
C HIS A 40 13.49 -19.98 9.77
N ASP A 41 13.66 -19.87 11.10
CA ASP A 41 12.75 -20.40 12.14
C ASP A 41 11.38 -19.69 12.06
N LEU A 42 10.68 -19.92 10.94
CA LEU A 42 9.34 -19.47 10.68
C LEU A 42 8.40 -20.35 11.50
N ARG A 43 8.16 -19.93 12.74
CA ARG A 43 7.08 -20.44 13.61
C ARG A 43 5.71 -20.10 13.02
N LEU A 44 5.38 -20.72 11.89
CA LEU A 44 4.08 -20.64 11.24
C LEU A 44 3.07 -21.38 12.13
N ARG A 45 2.26 -20.61 12.86
CA ARG A 45 1.19 -21.14 13.74
C ARG A 45 -0.09 -21.55 12.98
N CYS A 46 -0.14 -21.32 11.67
CA CYS A 46 -1.34 -21.58 10.87
C CYS A 46 -1.26 -22.94 10.17
N ALA A 47 -2.15 -23.85 10.55
CA ALA A 47 -2.19 -25.22 10.01
C ALA A 47 -2.40 -25.27 8.48
N SER A 48 -3.10 -24.27 7.91
CA SER A 48 -3.36 -24.19 6.47
C SER A 48 -2.08 -23.94 5.66
N VAL A 49 -1.18 -23.08 6.14
CA VAL A 49 0.08 -22.75 5.47
C VAL A 49 1.02 -23.95 5.48
N ARG A 50 1.09 -24.69 6.60
CA ARG A 50 1.87 -25.94 6.68
C ARG A 50 1.35 -27.01 5.72
N SER A 51 0.03 -27.18 5.63
CA SER A 51 -0.58 -28.13 4.70
C SER A 51 -0.33 -27.78 3.23
N TYR A 52 -0.32 -26.48 2.90
CA TYR A 52 -0.03 -26.01 1.55
C TYR A 52 1.44 -26.25 1.19
N LEU A 53 2.37 -25.84 2.06
CA LEU A 53 3.81 -26.04 1.82
C LEU A 53 4.19 -27.53 1.75
N GLY A 54 3.58 -28.39 2.58
CA GLY A 54 3.78 -29.83 2.50
C GLY A 54 3.35 -30.41 1.15
N ARG A 55 2.23 -29.94 0.58
CA ARG A 55 1.77 -30.36 -0.76
C ARG A 55 2.69 -29.87 -1.88
N VAL A 56 3.22 -28.66 -1.77
CA VAL A 56 4.19 -28.11 -2.71
C VAL A 56 5.50 -28.89 -2.67
N ALA A 57 5.99 -29.24 -1.47
CA ALA A 57 7.22 -30.03 -1.31
C ALA A 57 7.07 -31.45 -1.90
N ILE A 58 5.93 -32.12 -1.68
CA ILE A 58 5.65 -33.43 -2.28
C ILE A 58 5.59 -33.33 -3.80
N ALA A 59 4.90 -32.32 -4.34
CA ALA A 59 4.74 -32.15 -5.77
C ALA A 59 6.06 -31.83 -6.50
N LEU A 60 6.96 -31.09 -5.87
CA LEU A 60 8.21 -30.65 -6.49
C LEU A 60 9.37 -31.64 -6.28
N CYS A 61 9.42 -32.31 -5.13
CA CYS A 61 10.58 -33.10 -4.72
C CYS A 61 10.29 -34.59 -4.56
N GLY A 62 9.02 -35.02 -4.60
CA GLY A 62 8.64 -36.43 -4.42
C GLY A 62 8.93 -37.00 -3.02
N VAL A 63 9.29 -36.16 -2.05
CA VAL A 63 9.62 -36.59 -0.69
C VAL A 63 8.37 -36.54 0.19
N PRO A 64 7.97 -37.65 0.84
CA PRO A 64 6.90 -37.63 1.83
C PRO A 64 7.27 -36.72 3.01
N TRP A 65 6.43 -35.73 3.29
CA TRP A 65 6.60 -34.87 4.47
C TRP A 65 6.03 -35.55 5.72
N GLU A 66 6.88 -36.04 6.62
CA GLU A 66 6.45 -36.48 7.95
C GLU A 66 6.47 -35.30 8.94
N PRO A 67 5.34 -34.94 9.58
CA PRO A 67 5.35 -33.93 10.62
C PRO A 67 6.10 -34.44 11.84
N VAL A 68 7.17 -33.74 12.23
CA VAL A 68 7.99 -34.02 13.41
C VAL A 68 7.09 -34.15 14.66
N SER A 69 7.22 -35.28 15.36
CA SER A 69 6.38 -35.72 16.49
C SER A 69 6.47 -34.85 17.76
N GLN A 70 7.36 -33.86 17.78
CA GLN A 70 7.61 -32.97 18.93
C GLN A 70 6.39 -32.13 19.34
N ASP A 71 5.46 -31.86 18.42
CA ASP A 71 4.25 -31.06 18.70
C ASP A 71 3.24 -31.80 19.62
N ARG A 72 3.28 -33.15 19.65
CA ARG A 72 2.43 -33.94 20.58
C ARG A 72 2.97 -33.95 22.00
N GLN A 73 4.29 -33.89 22.18
CA GLN A 73 4.92 -33.86 23.50
C GLN A 73 4.72 -32.50 24.18
N TRP A 74 4.88 -31.40 23.43
CA TRP A 74 4.63 -30.04 23.91
C TRP A 74 3.18 -29.81 24.40
N ARG A 75 2.18 -30.36 23.69
CA ARG A 75 0.77 -30.28 24.14
C ARG A 75 0.46 -31.07 25.41
N ARG A 76 1.19 -32.15 25.70
CA ARG A 76 1.01 -32.91 26.95
C ARG A 76 1.64 -32.18 28.14
N GLU A 77 2.79 -31.56 27.95
CA GLU A 77 3.50 -30.83 29.00
C GLU A 77 2.78 -29.56 29.43
N HIS A 78 2.07 -28.89 28.52
CA HIS A 78 1.30 -27.68 28.87
C HIS A 78 -0.13 -27.93 29.34
N LYS A 79 -0.75 -29.07 29.02
CA LYS A 79 -2.11 -29.39 29.52
C LYS A 79 -2.13 -29.78 31.01
N ASN A 80 -1.00 -30.24 31.56
CA ASN A 80 -0.87 -30.60 32.97
C ASN A 80 -0.53 -29.42 33.89
N LYS A 81 -0.23 -28.23 33.34
CA LYS A 81 0.16 -27.07 34.15
C LYS A 81 -1.03 -26.24 34.65
N ASP A 82 -2.22 -26.46 34.10
CA ASP A 82 -3.44 -25.72 34.42
C ASP A 82 -4.39 -26.47 35.38
N SER A 83 -3.98 -27.61 35.95
CA SER A 83 -4.88 -28.48 36.75
C SER A 83 -4.57 -28.56 38.25
N SER A 84 -3.64 -27.78 38.79
CA SER A 84 -3.24 -27.87 40.20
C SER A 84 -3.61 -26.62 41.01
N SER A 85 -4.90 -26.46 41.33
CA SER A 85 -5.35 -25.78 42.57
C SER A 85 -6.86 -25.98 42.78
N ALA A 86 -7.25 -27.10 43.40
CA ALA A 86 -8.57 -27.24 44.03
C ALA A 86 -8.54 -28.36 45.10
N SER A 87 -8.53 -27.98 46.37
CA SER A 87 -8.98 -28.77 47.53
C SER A 87 -9.61 -27.77 48.51
N SER A 88 -10.95 -27.73 48.59
CA SER A 88 -11.80 -28.38 49.61
C SER A 88 -12.04 -27.48 50.83
N ASP A 89 -13.26 -26.97 51.06
CA ASP A 89 -14.22 -27.63 51.97
C ASP A 89 -15.59 -26.92 52.01
N THR A 90 -16.61 -27.69 52.42
CA THR A 90 -18.08 -27.48 52.53
C THR A 90 -18.51 -26.31 53.45
N THR A 91 -19.67 -25.64 53.31
CA THR A 91 -21.04 -26.09 53.67
C THR A 91 -22.17 -25.21 53.08
N GLU A 92 -23.39 -25.75 53.11
CA GLU A 92 -24.72 -25.20 52.79
C GLU A 92 -24.99 -23.74 53.24
N ASP A 93 -25.65 -22.92 52.41
CA ASP A 93 -27.08 -22.59 52.56
C ASP A 93 -27.57 -21.49 51.58
N THR A 94 -28.78 -21.68 51.07
CA THR A 94 -29.83 -20.68 50.75
C THR A 94 -29.43 -19.25 50.34
N ALA A 95 -29.63 -18.92 49.04
CA ALA A 95 -30.35 -17.73 48.53
C ALA A 95 -29.85 -17.33 47.13
N THR A 96 -30.79 -17.16 46.21
CA THR A 96 -30.62 -16.67 44.84
C THR A 96 -30.03 -15.25 44.82
N PRO A 97 -28.91 -14.99 44.09
CA PRO A 97 -28.55 -13.65 43.69
C PRO A 97 -28.56 -13.53 42.16
N THR A 98 -29.40 -12.60 41.70
CA THR A 98 -29.49 -12.11 40.34
C THR A 98 -28.13 -11.49 39.94
N SER A 99 -27.24 -12.28 39.33
CA SER A 99 -25.96 -11.79 38.81
C SER A 99 -26.16 -11.11 37.45
N GLN A 100 -26.44 -9.80 37.49
CA GLN A 100 -26.32 -8.93 36.33
C GLN A 100 -24.84 -8.68 36.06
N SER A 101 -24.32 -9.29 35.00
CA SER A 101 -23.03 -8.90 34.43
C SER A 101 -23.11 -7.45 33.93
N PRO A 102 -22.18 -6.54 34.28
CA PRO A 102 -22.14 -5.22 33.69
C PRO A 102 -21.67 -5.35 32.24
N ARG A 103 -22.64 -5.41 31.33
CA ARG A 103 -22.42 -5.21 29.91
C ARG A 103 -22.01 -3.75 29.76
N SER A 104 -20.71 -3.49 29.68
CA SER A 104 -20.14 -2.18 29.37
C SER A 104 -20.61 -1.77 27.97
N GLN A 105 -21.79 -1.15 27.94
CA GLN A 105 -22.27 -0.36 26.82
C GLN A 105 -21.37 0.86 26.74
N HIS A 106 -20.21 0.72 26.09
CA HIS A 106 -19.58 1.86 25.45
C HIS A 106 -20.50 2.24 24.28
N SER A 107 -21.54 2.99 24.61
CA SER A 107 -22.26 3.82 23.67
C SER A 107 -21.22 4.76 23.07
N LEU A 108 -20.66 4.34 21.94
CA LEU A 108 -20.01 5.26 21.02
C LEU A 108 -21.12 6.21 20.59
N GLY A 109 -21.26 7.30 21.37
CA GLY A 109 -22.09 8.43 20.98
C GLY A 109 -21.71 8.83 19.55
N PRO A 110 -22.65 9.37 18.77
CA PRO A 110 -22.38 9.79 17.40
C PRO A 110 -21.10 10.61 17.39
N GLN A 111 -20.04 10.03 16.84
CA GLN A 111 -18.79 10.73 16.64
C GLN A 111 -19.17 11.97 15.83
N PRO A 112 -18.69 13.17 16.22
CA PRO A 112 -18.97 14.37 15.46
C PRO A 112 -18.56 14.07 14.03
N VAL A 113 -19.54 14.05 13.12
CA VAL A 113 -19.28 13.95 11.69
C VAL A 113 -18.29 15.07 11.42
N VAL A 114 -17.04 14.72 11.09
CA VAL A 114 -15.99 15.69 10.79
C VAL A 114 -16.59 16.58 9.72
N SER A 115 -16.99 17.78 10.13
CA SER A 115 -17.66 18.71 9.24
C SER A 115 -16.64 19.00 8.16
N TRP A 116 -17.01 18.73 6.91
CA TRP A 116 -16.23 19.12 5.76
C TRP A 116 -15.90 20.59 5.92
N GLN A 117 -14.66 20.89 6.33
CA GLN A 117 -14.28 22.25 6.61
C GLN A 117 -14.50 23.04 5.32
N PRO A 118 -15.24 24.16 5.38
CA PRO A 118 -15.50 24.98 4.20
C PRO A 118 -14.17 25.28 3.53
N ARG A 119 -14.14 25.03 2.22
CA ARG A 119 -13.02 25.21 1.27
C ARG A 119 -12.08 26.31 1.77
N GLN A 120 -11.07 25.94 2.56
CA GLN A 120 -10.15 26.92 3.14
C GLN A 120 -9.55 27.70 1.98
N ALA A 121 -9.63 29.03 2.04
CA ALA A 121 -9.03 29.88 1.03
C ALA A 121 -7.51 29.68 1.11
N PHE A 122 -6.97 28.77 0.30
CA PHE A 122 -5.53 28.51 0.24
C PHE A 122 -4.85 29.72 -0.40
N SER A 123 -4.13 30.50 0.43
CA SER A 123 -3.50 31.75 0.02
C SER A 123 -2.30 31.55 -0.92
N SER A 124 -1.71 30.36 -0.98
CA SER A 124 -0.59 30.05 -1.87
C SER A 124 -0.68 28.64 -2.46
N TRP A 125 -0.77 28.57 -3.78
CA TRP A 125 -0.72 27.33 -4.54
C TRP A 125 0.66 27.17 -5.17
N TRP A 126 1.18 25.95 -5.14
CA TRP A 126 2.34 25.59 -5.93
C TRP A 126 1.93 25.42 -7.40
N ASN A 127 2.89 25.60 -8.32
CA ASN A 127 2.68 25.38 -9.75
C ASN A 127 3.68 24.36 -10.28
N LEU A 128 3.21 23.57 -11.24
CA LEU A 128 4.03 22.60 -11.95
C LEU A 128 4.95 23.32 -12.94
N ASP A 129 6.17 23.63 -12.51
CA ASP A 129 7.21 24.13 -13.41
C ASP A 129 7.99 22.95 -14.01
N SER A 130 7.94 22.83 -15.33
CA SER A 130 8.63 21.78 -16.10
C SER A 130 10.14 21.71 -15.83
N SER A 131 10.78 22.83 -15.51
CA SER A 131 12.22 22.90 -15.23
C SER A 131 12.62 22.25 -13.89
N LYS A 132 11.68 22.12 -12.96
CA LYS A 132 11.90 21.60 -11.59
C LYS A 132 11.49 20.13 -11.41
N LEU A 133 10.98 19.49 -12.46
CA LEU A 133 10.42 18.13 -12.42
C LEU A 133 11.44 17.04 -12.06
N SER A 134 12.72 17.26 -12.36
CA SER A 134 13.79 16.27 -12.14
C SER A 134 14.38 16.30 -10.74
N SER A 135 14.31 17.42 -10.03
CA SER A 135 15.04 17.63 -8.77
C SER A 135 14.18 17.59 -7.51
N LEU A 136 12.91 18.01 -7.59
CA LEU A 136 12.04 18.12 -6.41
C LEU A 136 11.00 16.99 -6.36
N PRO A 137 11.01 16.13 -5.31
CA PRO A 137 10.06 15.02 -5.17
C PRO A 137 8.58 15.44 -5.25
N VAL A 138 8.24 16.62 -4.72
CA VAL A 138 6.86 17.13 -4.76
C VAL A 138 6.40 17.50 -6.17
N HIS A 139 7.30 18.07 -6.99
CA HIS A 139 7.00 18.36 -8.40
C HIS A 139 6.90 17.07 -9.20
N ARG A 140 7.78 16.09 -8.94
CA ARG A 140 7.71 14.78 -9.56
C ARG A 140 6.39 14.07 -9.22
N ALA A 141 5.97 14.08 -7.96
CA ALA A 141 4.71 13.47 -7.54
C ALA A 141 3.50 14.16 -8.19
N ALA A 142 3.49 15.49 -8.25
CA ALA A 142 2.42 16.26 -8.88
C ALA A 142 2.30 15.94 -10.38
N PHE A 143 3.43 15.91 -11.10
CA PHE A 143 3.46 15.59 -12.52
C PHE A 143 2.98 14.15 -12.75
N GLU A 144 3.52 13.19 -12.01
CA GLU A 144 3.23 11.76 -12.24
C GLU A 144 1.79 11.38 -11.94
N VAL A 145 1.15 11.98 -10.92
CA VAL A 145 -0.27 11.69 -10.66
C VAL A 145 -1.18 12.30 -11.71
N ARG A 146 -0.79 13.45 -12.30
CA ARG A 146 -1.49 14.06 -13.44
C ARG A 146 -1.36 13.19 -14.69
N GLU A 147 -0.15 12.75 -15.02
CA GLU A 147 0.08 11.81 -16.13
C GLU A 147 -0.66 10.48 -15.91
N TYR A 148 -0.75 10.02 -14.66
CA TYR A 148 -1.52 8.83 -14.34
C TYR A 148 -3.03 9.04 -14.54
N ALA A 149 -3.57 10.20 -14.20
CA ALA A 149 -4.97 10.53 -14.49
C ALA A 149 -5.26 10.58 -15.98
N ALA A 150 -4.36 11.17 -16.78
CA ALA A 150 -4.48 11.15 -18.25
C ALA A 150 -4.47 9.72 -18.81
N ALA A 151 -3.55 8.88 -18.33
CA ALA A 151 -3.49 7.46 -18.72
C ALA A 151 -4.74 6.68 -18.28
N TRP A 152 -5.27 6.95 -17.08
CA TRP A 152 -6.50 6.35 -16.58
C TRP A 152 -7.70 6.74 -17.44
N ALA A 153 -7.80 8.02 -17.84
CA ALA A 153 -8.89 8.50 -18.69
C ALA A 153 -8.90 7.86 -20.10
N ALA A 154 -7.71 7.51 -20.61
CA ALA A 154 -7.56 6.85 -21.91
C ALA A 154 -7.77 5.33 -21.87
N ALA A 155 -7.78 4.70 -20.69
CA ALA A 155 -7.85 3.25 -20.54
C ALA A 155 -9.29 2.74 -20.40
N SER A 156 -9.55 1.50 -20.87
CA SER A 156 -10.79 0.79 -20.57
C SER A 156 -10.84 0.40 -19.08
N ARG A 157 -11.99 0.60 -18.44
CA ARG A 157 -12.15 0.42 -16.99
C ARG A 157 -12.98 -0.82 -16.68
N ASP A 158 -12.49 -1.63 -15.74
CA ASP A 158 -13.30 -2.70 -15.15
C ASP A 158 -14.10 -2.13 -13.96
N PRO A 159 -15.44 -2.06 -14.03
CA PRO A 159 -16.29 -1.48 -12.98
C PRO A 159 -16.28 -2.27 -11.67
N PHE A 160 -15.69 -3.47 -11.65
CA PHE A 160 -15.54 -4.29 -10.44
C PHE A 160 -14.73 -3.57 -9.37
N TRP A 161 -13.63 -2.90 -9.74
CA TRP A 161 -12.69 -2.32 -8.78
C TRP A 161 -13.26 -1.13 -7.99
N GLN A 162 -14.25 -0.42 -8.54
CA GLN A 162 -14.95 0.68 -7.86
C GLN A 162 -16.45 0.40 -7.74
N ARG A 163 -16.80 -0.85 -7.40
CA ARG A 163 -18.19 -1.32 -7.40
C ARG A 163 -19.12 -0.67 -6.37
N LYS A 164 -18.61 -0.09 -5.26
CA LYS A 164 -19.41 0.41 -4.14
C LYS A 164 -19.75 1.89 -4.32
N SER A 165 -18.74 2.76 -4.32
CA SER A 165 -18.94 4.21 -4.43
C SER A 165 -18.92 4.72 -5.86
N LYS A 166 -18.37 3.91 -6.79
CA LYS A 166 -18.06 4.33 -8.17
C LYS A 166 -17.03 5.45 -8.26
N LYS A 167 -16.37 5.81 -7.15
CA LYS A 167 -15.33 6.84 -7.11
C LYS A 167 -13.95 6.24 -7.29
N VAL A 168 -13.19 6.87 -8.18
CA VAL A 168 -11.77 6.56 -8.39
C VAL A 168 -10.92 7.57 -7.64
N VAL A 169 -9.87 7.06 -7.01
CA VAL A 169 -8.78 7.85 -6.46
C VAL A 169 -7.49 7.25 -6.99
N LEU A 170 -6.62 8.11 -7.48
CA LEU A 170 -5.29 7.76 -7.95
C LEU A 170 -4.26 8.30 -6.99
N ALA A 171 -3.19 7.54 -6.79
CA ALA A 171 -2.03 7.99 -6.04
C ALA A 171 -0.73 7.54 -6.70
N VAL A 172 0.31 8.32 -6.48
CA VAL A 172 1.69 7.98 -6.81
C VAL A 172 2.56 8.12 -5.58
N VAL A 173 3.49 7.20 -5.40
CA VAL A 173 4.54 7.26 -4.38
C VAL A 173 5.87 7.50 -5.08
N VAL A 174 6.61 8.49 -4.60
CA VAL A 174 7.95 8.81 -5.08
C VAL A 174 8.96 8.33 -4.03
N CYS A 175 9.92 7.52 -4.47
CA CYS A 175 11.02 7.02 -3.65
C CYS A 175 12.36 7.54 -4.15
N ARG A 176 13.35 7.69 -3.25
CA ARG A 176 14.75 7.84 -3.63
C ARG A 176 15.28 6.50 -4.12
N GLY A 177 15.78 6.47 -5.35
CA GLY A 177 16.59 5.39 -5.90
C GLY A 177 18.07 5.77 -5.98
N GLN A 178 18.90 4.84 -6.46
CA GLN A 178 20.34 5.08 -6.67
C GLN A 178 20.58 6.13 -7.77
N ASP A 179 19.82 6.05 -8.86
CA ASP A 179 20.00 6.90 -10.06
C ASP A 179 18.94 8.01 -10.20
N GLY A 180 18.21 8.33 -9.12
CA GLY A 180 17.20 9.39 -9.12
C GLY A 180 15.91 9.01 -8.40
N LEU A 181 14.80 9.58 -8.85
CA LEU A 181 13.49 9.36 -8.24
C LEU A 181 12.74 8.22 -8.94
N LEU A 182 12.29 7.25 -8.15
CA LEU A 182 11.46 6.13 -8.60
C LEU A 182 9.98 6.43 -8.29
N VAL A 183 9.07 5.97 -9.15
CA VAL A 183 7.64 6.30 -9.05
C VAL A 183 6.80 5.03 -9.11
N TYR A 184 5.87 4.89 -8.17
CA TYR A 184 4.98 3.75 -8.07
C TYR A 184 3.53 4.22 -8.02
N ARG A 185 2.68 3.63 -8.85
CA ARG A 185 1.26 4.00 -8.99
C ARG A 185 0.37 3.10 -8.14
N GLY A 186 -0.75 3.65 -7.69
CA GLY A 186 -1.80 2.93 -6.99
C GLY A 186 -3.17 3.56 -7.22
N MET A 187 -4.20 2.72 -7.25
CA MET A 187 -5.59 3.11 -7.41
C MET A 187 -6.41 2.46 -6.28
N ASN A 188 -7.45 3.14 -5.80
CA ASN A 188 -8.33 2.56 -4.80
C ASN A 188 -9.09 1.33 -5.35
N THR A 189 -9.32 0.34 -4.50
CA THR A 189 -10.10 -0.86 -4.84
C THR A 189 -11.14 -1.16 -3.76
N GLU A 190 -12.38 -1.41 -4.16
CA GLU A 190 -13.55 -1.53 -3.29
C GLU A 190 -14.04 -2.98 -3.17
N VAL A 191 -13.13 -3.89 -2.88
CA VAL A 191 -13.47 -5.30 -2.67
C VAL A 191 -14.18 -5.44 -1.32
N SER A 192 -15.26 -6.23 -1.26
CA SER A 192 -15.96 -6.55 -0.02
C SER A 192 -15.17 -7.57 0.80
N LEU A 193 -14.13 -7.10 1.49
CA LEU A 193 -13.36 -7.89 2.45
C LEU A 193 -13.68 -7.43 3.88
N PRO A 194 -13.54 -8.30 4.90
CA PRO A 194 -13.63 -7.88 6.30
C PRO A 194 -12.68 -6.75 6.67
N SER A 195 -11.54 -6.66 5.97
CA SER A 195 -10.54 -5.59 6.11
C SER A 195 -10.91 -4.27 5.42
N GLY A 196 -12.04 -4.23 4.70
CA GLY A 196 -12.50 -3.05 3.96
C GLY A 196 -11.81 -2.81 2.61
N SER A 197 -12.14 -1.68 2.00
CA SER A 197 -11.55 -1.21 0.74
C SER A 197 -10.09 -0.76 0.93
N LEU A 198 -9.29 -0.85 -0.15
CA LEU A 198 -7.92 -0.36 -0.18
C LEU A 198 -7.89 1.05 -0.78
N CYS A 199 -7.29 2.00 -0.07
CA CYS A 199 -7.11 3.38 -0.56
C CYS A 199 -5.94 3.45 -1.55
N ALA A 200 -5.97 4.42 -2.45
CA ALA A 200 -4.99 4.55 -3.53
C ALA A 200 -3.56 4.73 -3.00
N GLU A 201 -3.39 5.50 -1.93
CA GLU A 201 -2.10 5.78 -1.29
C GLU A 201 -1.50 4.50 -0.73
N ARG A 202 -2.32 3.69 -0.03
CA ARG A 202 -1.90 2.38 0.50
C ARG A 202 -1.55 1.41 -0.61
N ALA A 203 -2.31 1.44 -1.72
CA ALA A 203 -1.99 0.63 -2.90
C ALA A 203 -0.62 1.04 -3.51
N ALA A 204 -0.37 2.34 -3.69
CA ALA A 204 0.89 2.83 -4.23
C ALA A 204 2.09 2.52 -3.32
N ILE A 205 1.92 2.63 -2.00
CA ILE A 205 2.94 2.26 -1.01
C ILE A 205 3.22 0.75 -1.09
N ALA A 206 2.18 -0.08 -1.19
CA ALA A 206 2.34 -1.52 -1.32
C ALA A 206 3.09 -1.89 -2.62
N THR A 207 2.81 -1.20 -3.74
CA THR A 207 3.55 -1.36 -5.00
C THR A 207 5.02 -0.96 -4.87
N ALA A 208 5.33 0.11 -4.12
CA ALA A 208 6.72 0.49 -3.85
C ALA A 208 7.43 -0.58 -2.99
N ALA A 209 6.76 -1.04 -1.93
CA ALA A 209 7.29 -2.08 -1.05
C ALA A 209 7.52 -3.42 -1.78
N SER A 210 6.64 -3.80 -2.73
CA SER A 210 6.83 -5.00 -3.56
C SER A 210 8.02 -4.89 -4.51
N HIS A 211 8.48 -3.67 -4.80
CA HIS A 211 9.74 -3.40 -5.50
C HIS A 211 10.91 -3.14 -4.53
N PHE A 212 10.83 -3.67 -3.31
CA PHE A 212 11.87 -3.63 -2.29
C PHE A 212 12.33 -2.22 -1.88
N GLN A 213 11.49 -1.21 -2.10
CA GLN A 213 11.77 0.14 -1.62
C GLN A 213 11.64 0.20 -0.10
N ARG A 214 12.61 0.82 0.57
CA ARG A 214 12.55 0.99 2.02
C ARG A 214 11.57 2.10 2.35
N ALA A 215 10.90 2.00 3.49
CA ALA A 215 10.04 3.07 4.00
C ALA A 215 10.79 4.41 4.11
N ALA A 216 12.06 4.39 4.49
CA ALA A 216 12.93 5.56 4.60
C ALA A 216 13.22 6.26 3.25
N ASP A 217 13.00 5.57 2.13
CA ASP A 217 13.23 6.12 0.80
C ASP A 217 12.00 6.83 0.24
N ILE A 218 10.82 6.64 0.84
CA ILE A 218 9.59 7.34 0.44
C ILE A 218 9.73 8.83 0.79
N VAL A 219 9.62 9.70 -0.21
CA VAL A 219 9.83 11.15 -0.06
C VAL A 219 8.63 12.00 -0.41
N ALA A 220 7.76 11.53 -1.31
CA ALA A 220 6.54 12.25 -1.64
C ALA A 220 5.42 11.30 -2.07
N ILE A 221 4.17 11.71 -1.86
CA ILE A 221 2.98 11.00 -2.31
C ILE A 221 2.04 12.02 -2.96
N GLY A 222 1.69 11.80 -4.23
CA GLY A 222 0.67 12.57 -4.94
C GLY A 222 -0.66 11.86 -4.90
N VAL A 223 -1.75 12.57 -4.63
CA VAL A 223 -3.11 12.03 -4.59
C VAL A 223 -4.05 12.90 -5.41
N LEU A 224 -4.94 12.27 -6.17
CA LEU A 224 -5.86 12.94 -7.08
C LEU A 224 -7.15 12.14 -7.25
N ASP A 225 -8.28 12.83 -7.23
CA ASP A 225 -9.52 12.34 -7.83
C ASP A 225 -9.52 12.73 -9.31
N PRO A 226 -9.44 11.78 -10.27
CA PRO A 226 -9.39 12.12 -11.68
C PRO A 226 -10.69 12.73 -12.22
N GLU A 227 -11.82 12.58 -11.51
CA GLU A 227 -13.13 13.12 -11.89
C GLU A 227 -13.38 14.53 -11.31
N ASN A 228 -12.47 15.03 -10.47
CA ASN A 228 -12.47 16.39 -9.90
C ASN A 228 -13.65 16.74 -8.98
N GLU A 229 -14.28 15.75 -8.36
CA GLU A 229 -15.39 15.98 -7.44
C GLU A 229 -14.91 16.37 -6.04
N ILE A 230 -13.80 15.79 -5.58
CA ILE A 230 -13.29 15.98 -4.21
C ILE A 230 -11.88 16.56 -4.15
N ASN A 231 -11.39 17.14 -5.25
CA ASN A 231 -10.09 17.83 -5.27
C ASN A 231 -10.17 19.23 -4.60
N PRO A 232 -9.08 19.70 -3.94
CA PRO A 232 -7.86 18.95 -3.64
C PRO A 232 -8.09 17.87 -2.58
N LEU A 233 -7.61 16.66 -2.87
CA LEU A 233 -7.86 15.48 -2.04
C LEU A 233 -6.72 15.21 -1.07
N TRP A 234 -7.03 15.11 0.22
CA TRP A 234 -6.09 14.70 1.26
C TRP A 234 -6.29 13.23 1.65
N PRO A 235 -5.22 12.54 2.11
CA PRO A 235 -5.35 11.17 2.60
C PRO A 235 -6.40 11.06 3.71
N CYS A 236 -7.20 9.99 3.67
CA CYS A 236 -8.20 9.73 4.72
C CYS A 236 -7.53 9.39 6.07
N GLU A 237 -8.30 9.36 7.15
CA GLU A 237 -7.79 9.11 8.51
C GLU A 237 -6.98 7.80 8.62
N VAL A 238 -7.43 6.74 7.94
CA VAL A 238 -6.72 5.45 7.92
C VAL A 238 -5.36 5.58 7.21
N CYS A 239 -5.31 6.27 6.07
CA CYS A 239 -4.06 6.54 5.38
C CYS A 239 -3.14 7.44 6.21
N GLN A 240 -3.67 8.45 6.89
CA GLN A 240 -2.88 9.32 7.78
C GLN A 240 -2.25 8.53 8.94
N SER A 241 -2.98 7.57 9.53
CA SER A 241 -2.45 6.67 10.56
C SER A 241 -1.32 5.76 10.03
N TRP A 242 -1.41 5.34 8.77
CA TRP A 242 -0.31 4.62 8.11
C TRP A 242 0.90 5.52 7.89
N LEU A 243 0.66 6.71 7.36
CA LEU A 243 1.71 7.69 7.07
C LEU A 243 2.42 8.14 8.35
N SER A 244 1.73 8.27 9.48
CA SER A 244 2.38 8.62 10.75
C SER A 244 3.39 7.58 11.22
N LYS A 245 3.16 6.28 10.93
CA LYS A 245 4.13 5.21 11.21
C LYS A 245 5.33 5.29 10.27
N LEU A 246 5.10 5.56 8.99
CA LEU A 246 6.17 5.74 8.01
C LEU A 246 7.02 6.98 8.27
N LYS A 247 6.42 8.05 8.82
CA LYS A 247 7.11 9.29 9.20
C LYS A 247 8.23 9.10 10.21
N GLN A 248 8.20 8.02 11.00
CA GLN A 248 9.29 7.66 11.91
C GLN A 248 10.59 7.34 11.16
N GLN A 249 10.51 7.04 9.86
CA GLN A 249 11.64 6.66 9.01
C GLN A 249 12.02 7.76 8.00
N ALA A 250 11.06 8.59 7.58
CA ALA A 250 11.30 9.63 6.57
C ALA A 250 10.36 10.83 6.73
N GLN A 251 10.83 12.00 6.33
CA GLN A 251 9.94 13.15 6.10
C GLN A 251 9.23 12.97 4.76
N ILE A 252 7.92 12.72 4.81
CA ILE A 252 7.09 12.47 3.62
C ILE A 252 6.25 13.70 3.32
N SER A 253 6.36 14.20 2.09
CA SER A 253 5.50 15.27 1.55
C SER A 253 4.26 14.69 0.90
N ILE A 254 3.08 15.24 1.21
CA ILE A 254 1.81 14.87 0.58
C ILE A 254 1.41 15.99 -0.38
N VAL A 255 1.12 15.61 -1.62
CA VAL A 255 0.79 16.50 -2.73
C VAL A 255 -0.66 16.28 -3.15
N ALA A 256 -1.45 17.35 -3.15
CA ALA A 256 -2.86 17.32 -3.56
C ALA A 256 -3.09 18.34 -4.68
N LEU A 257 -3.48 17.86 -5.86
CA LEU A 257 -3.72 18.72 -7.03
C LEU A 257 -5.09 19.39 -6.95
N SER A 258 -5.23 20.59 -7.54
CA SER A 258 -6.55 21.23 -7.63
C SER A 258 -7.48 20.51 -8.60
N SER A 259 -6.94 19.94 -9.69
CA SER A 259 -7.69 19.14 -10.65
C SER A 259 -6.76 18.25 -11.48
N ALA A 260 -7.33 17.29 -12.20
CA ALA A 260 -6.63 16.36 -13.08
C ALA A 260 -5.95 17.03 -14.29
N THR A 261 -6.34 18.26 -14.62
CA THR A 261 -5.79 19.04 -15.74
C THR A 261 -4.99 20.26 -15.28
N SER A 262 -4.93 20.52 -13.97
CA SER A 262 -4.26 21.71 -13.46
C SER A 262 -2.81 21.44 -13.10
N ASP A 263 -2.00 22.48 -13.28
CA ASP A 263 -0.63 22.54 -12.79
C ASP A 263 -0.55 22.99 -11.33
N ARG A 264 -1.69 23.34 -10.72
CA ARG A 264 -1.75 23.84 -9.34
C ARG A 264 -1.89 22.71 -8.34
N PHE A 265 -1.06 22.75 -7.30
CA PHE A 265 -1.12 21.78 -6.21
C PHE A 265 -0.81 22.41 -4.85
N LEU A 266 -1.19 21.68 -3.81
CA LEU A 266 -0.87 21.97 -2.42
C LEU A 266 0.08 20.91 -1.89
N VAL A 267 0.93 21.32 -0.94
CA VAL A 267 1.89 20.43 -0.30
C VAL A 267 1.67 20.45 1.21
N ARG A 268 1.55 19.28 1.82
CA ARG A 268 1.63 19.11 3.27
C ARG A 268 2.88 18.34 3.64
N VAL A 269 3.66 18.87 4.58
CA VAL A 269 4.81 18.18 5.17
C VAL A 269 4.49 17.96 6.63
N ASN A 270 4.60 16.73 7.11
CA ASN A 270 4.27 16.35 8.48
C ASN A 270 2.83 16.66 8.94
N GLY A 271 1.93 17.07 8.05
CA GLY A 271 0.55 17.45 8.36
C GLY A 271 0.30 18.94 8.22
N GLU A 272 1.36 19.75 8.11
CA GLU A 272 1.31 21.19 7.97
C GLU A 272 1.35 21.60 6.51
N LEU A 273 0.44 22.50 6.13
CA LEU A 273 0.37 23.06 4.78
C LEU A 273 1.59 23.97 4.55
N GLN A 274 2.32 23.72 3.46
CA GLN A 274 3.50 24.48 3.09
C GLN A 274 3.13 25.60 2.13
N ALA A 275 3.56 26.83 2.45
CA ALA A 275 3.47 27.94 1.51
C ALA A 275 4.34 27.66 0.28
N SER A 276 3.97 28.22 -0.87
CA SER A 276 4.83 28.21 -2.06
C SER A 276 5.98 29.22 -1.88
N SER A 277 6.89 28.96 -0.95
CA SER A 277 8.11 29.77 -0.79
C SER A 277 9.15 29.27 -1.78
N PHE A 278 9.56 30.16 -2.69
CA PHE A 278 10.69 29.97 -3.60
C PHE A 278 12.01 29.90 -2.84
#